data_AF-A0A3N5LQM1-F1
#
_entry.id   AF-A0A3N5LQM1-F1
#
_cell.length_a   1.000
_cell.length_b   1.000
_cell.length_c   1.000
_cell.angle_alpha   90.00
_cell.angle_beta   90.00
_cell.angle_gamma   90.00
#
_symmetry.space_group_name_H-M   'P 1'
#
loop_
_entity.id
_entity.type
_entity.pdbx_description
1 polymer ?
#
loop_
_entity_poly.entity_id
_entity_poly.type
_entity_poly.pdbx_seq_one_letter_code
_entity_poly.pdbx_strand_id
1 'polypeptide(L)'
;MTNSAERVAVADPNRGYSSWFVLLVAVSVTTLITSNVIGGKLIRLGGYLLPAGFVIFPLSYIAGDVATEVYGYRSARRIIWLGFGCNLAAVAAIWVAGILPPADVWPYQKAYDAVLGNTPRLITASFLAYLVGEFSNSFVLARLKI
;
A
#
# COMPACT_ATOMS: atom_id res chain seq x y z
N MET A 1 -3.90 -12.96 53.24
CA MET A 1 -4.69 -11.83 52.71
C MET A 1 -3.87 -10.59 53.01
N THR A 2 -3.05 -10.03 52.12
CA THR A 2 -3.24 -9.37 50.81
C THR A 2 -1.80 -9.04 50.36
N ASN A 3 -1.35 -9.03 49.11
CA ASN A 3 -1.92 -8.33 47.97
C ASN A 3 -1.15 -8.79 46.71
N SER A 4 -1.82 -9.48 45.78
CA SER A 4 -1.25 -9.94 44.49
C SER A 4 -1.42 -8.90 43.38
N ALA A 5 -1.67 -7.63 43.71
CA ALA A 5 -2.21 -6.64 42.77
C ALA A 5 -1.21 -5.60 42.22
N GLU A 6 0.10 -5.83 42.25
CA GLU A 6 1.05 -4.82 41.75
C GLU A 6 2.12 -5.40 40.82
N ARG A 7 1.68 -6.14 39.79
CA ARG A 7 2.45 -6.24 38.55
C ARG A 7 1.95 -5.18 37.59
N VAL A 8 2.33 -3.92 37.86
CA VAL A 8 2.29 -2.88 36.83
C VAL A 8 3.22 -3.38 35.73
N ALA A 9 2.63 -3.82 34.61
CA ALA A 9 3.37 -4.20 33.43
C ALA A 9 4.12 -2.95 32.94
N VAL A 10 5.39 -2.84 33.33
CA VAL A 10 6.33 -1.87 32.77
C VAL A 10 6.36 -2.15 31.28
N ALA A 11 5.73 -1.27 30.50
CA ALA A 11 5.77 -1.37 29.05
C ALA A 11 7.22 -1.21 28.63
N ASP A 12 7.80 -2.28 28.08
CA ASP A 12 9.18 -2.31 27.65
C ASP A 12 9.40 -1.23 26.58
N PRO A 13 10.26 -0.21 26.82
CA PRO A 13 10.48 0.89 25.90
C PRO A 13 11.13 0.44 24.58
N ASN A 14 11.62 -0.80 24.51
CA ASN A 14 12.22 -1.42 23.32
C ASN A 14 11.31 -2.44 22.62
N ARG A 15 9.99 -2.37 22.80
CA ARG A 15 9.07 -3.23 22.04
C ARG A 15 8.95 -2.75 20.59
N GLY A 16 9.99 -3.01 19.79
CA GLY A 16 9.96 -2.87 18.34
C GLY A 16 8.80 -3.69 17.75
N TYR A 17 8.37 -3.31 16.53
CA TYR A 17 7.36 -4.10 15.81
C TYR A 17 7.85 -5.56 15.64
N SER A 18 6.94 -6.52 15.81
CA SER A 18 7.24 -7.94 15.55
C SER A 18 7.77 -8.11 14.13
N SER A 19 8.85 -8.90 13.94
CA SER A 19 9.43 -9.16 12.62
C SER A 19 8.40 -9.70 11.63
N TRP A 20 7.42 -10.47 12.12
CA TRP A 20 6.29 -10.96 11.33
C TRP A 20 5.36 -9.84 10.84
N PHE A 21 5.14 -8.81 11.67
CA PHE A 21 4.37 -7.63 11.28
C PHE A 21 5.10 -6.87 10.17
N VAL A 22 6.41 -6.67 10.32
CA VAL A 22 7.25 -6.02 9.30
C VAL A 22 7.22 -6.80 7.98
N LEU A 23 7.30 -8.13 8.05
CA LEU A 23 7.21 -8.99 6.87
C LEU A 23 5.85 -8.86 6.18
N LEU A 24 4.74 -8.85 6.92
CA LEU A 24 3.40 -8.63 6.36
C LEU A 24 3.26 -7.26 5.72
N VAL A 25 3.77 -6.21 6.35
CA VAL A 25 3.80 -4.86 5.77
C VAL A 25 4.58 -4.88 4.45
N ALA A 26 5.79 -5.44 4.45
CA ALA A 26 6.65 -5.50 3.28
C ALA A 26 6.01 -6.28 2.13
N VAL A 27 5.43 -7.46 2.40
CA VAL A 27 4.71 -8.26 1.40
C VAL A 27 3.51 -7.50 0.87
N SER A 28 2.70 -6.89 1.74
CA SER A 28 1.51 -6.14 1.33
C SER A 28 1.87 -4.95 0.43
N VAL A 29 2.85 -4.13 0.85
CA VAL A 29 3.30 -2.95 0.11
C VAL A 29 3.91 -3.36 -1.23
N THR A 30 4.79 -4.35 -1.24
CA THR A 30 5.45 -4.84 -2.46
C THR A 30 4.43 -5.39 -3.45
N THR A 31 3.47 -6.17 -2.96
CA THR A 31 2.39 -6.75 -3.77
C THR A 31 1.51 -5.66 -4.37
N LEU A 32 1.13 -4.65 -3.58
CA LEU A 32 0.33 -3.52 -4.03
C LEU A 32 1.02 -2.73 -5.15
N ILE A 33 2.29 -2.34 -4.95
CA ILE A 33 3.06 -1.59 -5.95
C ILE A 33 3.24 -2.42 -7.22
N THR A 34 3.64 -3.69 -7.08
CA THR A 34 3.84 -4.59 -8.22
C THR A 34 2.55 -4.77 -9.01
N SER A 35 1.41 -4.98 -8.34
CA SER A 35 0.10 -5.12 -8.97
C SER A 35 -0.29 -3.89 -9.78
N ASN A 36 -0.06 -2.69 -9.25
CA ASN A 36 -0.36 -1.45 -9.97
C ASN A 36 0.53 -1.25 -11.21
N VAL A 37 1.81 -1.62 -11.13
CA VAL A 37 2.74 -1.52 -12.27
C VAL A 37 2.37 -2.51 -13.38
N ILE A 38 2.10 -3.77 -13.04
CA ILE A 38 1.76 -4.80 -14.05
C ILE A 38 0.28 -4.76 -14.47
N GLY A 39 -0.58 -4.06 -13.72
CA GLY A 39 -2.02 -4.00 -13.95
C GLY A 39 -2.41 -3.38 -15.30
N GLY A 40 -1.55 -2.57 -15.90
CA GLY A 40 -1.73 -2.04 -17.26
C GLY A 40 -1.64 -3.11 -18.35
N LYS A 41 -1.01 -4.26 -18.07
CA LYS A 41 -0.90 -5.37 -19.02
C LYS A 41 -2.14 -6.25 -18.94
N LEU A 42 -2.85 -6.40 -20.06
CA LEU A 42 -4.00 -7.30 -20.18
C LEU A 42 -3.54 -8.67 -20.72
N ILE A 43 -3.99 -9.74 -20.06
CA ILE A 43 -3.76 -11.13 -20.42
C ILE A 43 -5.10 -11.77 -20.84
N ARG A 44 -5.05 -12.75 -21.73
CA ARG A 44 -6.20 -13.59 -22.08
C ARG A 44 -6.08 -14.93 -21.36
N LEU A 45 -7.08 -15.29 -20.58
CA LEU A 45 -7.16 -16.58 -19.88
C LEU A 45 -8.58 -17.14 -20.02
N GLY A 46 -8.72 -18.33 -20.62
CA GLY A 46 -10.02 -19.00 -20.76
C GLY A 46 -11.10 -18.18 -21.49
N GLY A 47 -10.70 -17.30 -22.41
CA GLY A 47 -11.62 -16.41 -23.16
C GLY A 47 -11.87 -15.04 -22.51
N TYR A 48 -11.47 -14.85 -21.25
CA TYR A 48 -11.63 -13.57 -20.54
C TYR A 48 -10.38 -12.69 -20.65
N LEU A 49 -10.59 -11.38 -20.67
CA LEU A 49 -9.55 -10.37 -20.61
C LEU A 49 -9.33 -9.96 -19.15
N LEU A 50 -8.14 -10.23 -18.61
CA LEU A 50 -7.81 -9.97 -17.21
C LEU A 50 -6.54 -9.12 -17.11
N PRO A 51 -6.41 -8.22 -16.12
CA PRO A 51 -5.14 -7.56 -15.84
C PRO A 51 -4.12 -8.57 -15.29
N ALA A 52 -2.86 -8.45 -15.70
CA ALA A 52 -1.76 -9.31 -15.25
C ALA A 52 -1.51 -9.20 -13.72
N GLY A 53 -1.98 -8.11 -13.11
CA GLY A 53 -2.01 -7.93 -11.65
C GLY A 53 -2.69 -9.08 -10.91
N PHE A 54 -3.61 -9.79 -11.57
CA PHE A 54 -4.29 -10.97 -11.01
C PHE A 54 -3.33 -12.01 -10.43
N VAL A 55 -2.13 -12.18 -11.01
CA VAL A 55 -1.15 -13.17 -10.56
C VAL A 55 -0.63 -12.88 -9.14
N ILE A 56 -0.47 -11.60 -8.78
CA ILE A 56 0.09 -11.20 -7.49
C ILE A 56 -1.02 -10.96 -6.44
N PHE A 57 -2.27 -10.79 -6.87
CA PHE A 57 -3.41 -10.48 -6.00
C PHE A 57 -3.63 -11.46 -4.84
N PRO A 58 -3.51 -12.80 -5.01
CA PRO A 58 -3.70 -13.76 -3.92
C PRO A 58 -2.78 -13.50 -2.71
N LEU A 59 -1.54 -13.07 -2.95
CA LEU A 59 -0.60 -12.71 -1.88
C LEU A 59 -1.11 -11.52 -1.06
N SER A 60 -1.73 -10.53 -1.71
CA SER A 60 -2.27 -9.36 -1.04
C SER A 60 -3.45 -9.72 -0.14
N TYR A 61 -4.30 -10.65 -0.58
CA TYR A 61 -5.44 -11.12 0.22
C TYR A 61 -4.96 -11.87 1.47
N ILE A 62 -4.06 -12.83 1.29
CA ILE A 62 -3.50 -13.58 2.43
C ILE A 62 -2.83 -12.62 3.44
N ALA A 63 -2.03 -11.67 2.96
CA ALA A 63 -1.39 -10.71 3.85
C ALA A 63 -2.40 -9.81 4.58
N GLY A 64 -3.47 -9.39 3.89
CA GLY A 64 -4.55 -8.58 4.46
C GLY A 64 -5.39 -9.32 5.51
N ASP A 65 -5.71 -10.59 5.24
CA ASP A 65 -6.47 -11.45 6.15
C ASP A 65 -5.65 -11.70 7.42
N VAL A 66 -4.39 -12.13 7.28
CA VAL A 66 -3.47 -12.35 8.42
C VAL A 66 -3.25 -11.05 9.20
N ALA A 67 -3.10 -9.91 8.53
CA ALA A 67 -2.95 -8.62 9.20
C ALA A 67 -4.17 -8.26 10.06
N THR A 68 -5.38 -8.58 9.58
CA THR A 68 -6.63 -8.25 10.28
C THR A 68 -6.91 -9.23 11.41
N GLU A 69 -6.70 -10.52 11.20
CA GLU A 69 -6.96 -11.58 12.19
C GLU A 69 -5.93 -11.59 13.33
N VAL A 70 -4.63 -11.46 13.01
CA VAL A 70 -3.56 -11.61 14.02
C VAL A 70 -3.24 -10.27 14.71
N TYR A 71 -3.20 -9.18 13.95
CA TYR A 71 -2.77 -7.86 14.46
C TYR A 71 -3.92 -6.89 14.69
N GLY A 72 -5.15 -7.29 14.33
CA GLY A 72 -6.36 -6.52 14.53
C GLY A 72 -6.54 -5.38 13.52
N TYR A 73 -7.77 -4.87 13.49
CA TYR A 73 -8.22 -3.83 12.55
C TYR A 73 -7.39 -2.54 12.58
N ARG A 74 -6.89 -2.13 13.76
CA ARG A 74 -6.09 -0.90 13.90
C ARG A 74 -4.73 -1.03 13.20
N SER A 75 -4.11 -2.21 13.26
CA SER A 75 -2.83 -2.50 12.62
C SER A 75 -3.00 -2.71 11.11
N ALA A 76 -4.05 -3.42 10.71
CA ALA A 76 -4.42 -3.55 9.29
C ALA A 76 -4.62 -2.19 8.61
N ARG A 77 -5.32 -1.25 9.26
CA ARG A 77 -5.44 0.13 8.76
C ARG A 77 -4.09 0.80 8.54
N ARG A 78 -3.11 0.62 9.44
CA ARG A 78 -1.76 1.20 9.26
C ARG A 78 -1.06 0.62 8.04
N ILE A 79 -1.17 -0.70 7.81
CA ILE A 79 -0.61 -1.35 6.63
C ILE A 79 -1.21 -0.78 5.34
N ILE A 80 -2.53 -0.57 5.32
CA ILE A 80 -3.22 0.03 4.18
C ILE A 80 -2.71 1.45 3.93
N TRP A 81 -2.62 2.28 4.97
CA TRP A 81 -2.09 3.65 4.86
C TRP A 81 -0.64 3.70 4.38
N LEU A 82 0.21 2.81 4.91
CA LEU A 82 1.60 2.70 4.49
C LEU A 82 1.72 2.23 3.03
N GLY A 83 1.03 1.16 2.66
CA GLY A 83 0.99 0.65 1.29
C GLY A 83 0.54 1.72 0.31
N PHE A 84 -0.51 2.44 0.67
CA PHE A 84 -1.01 3.55 -0.12
C PHE A 84 0.01 4.70 -0.27
N GLY A 85 0.63 5.14 0.83
CA GLY A 85 1.65 6.19 0.81
C GLY A 85 2.88 5.80 -0.03
N CYS A 86 3.37 4.57 0.14
CA CYS A 86 4.47 4.03 -0.67
C CYS A 86 4.09 3.91 -2.15
N ASN A 87 2.86 3.48 -2.45
CA ASN A 87 2.37 3.41 -3.82
C ASN A 87 2.28 4.79 -4.47
N LEU A 88 1.81 5.81 -3.75
CA LEU A 88 1.80 7.19 -4.24
C LEU A 88 3.22 7.69 -4.53
N ALA A 89 4.18 7.43 -3.64
CA ALA A 89 5.58 7.79 -3.87
C ALA A 89 6.16 7.10 -5.12
N ALA A 90 5.87 5.81 -5.31
CA ALA A 90 6.31 5.06 -6.49
C ALA A 90 5.72 5.64 -7.79
N VAL A 91 4.41 5.92 -7.78
CA VAL A 91 3.69 6.52 -8.91
C VAL A 91 4.23 7.93 -9.22
N ALA A 92 4.48 8.77 -8.21
CA ALA A 92 5.08 10.08 -8.40
C ALA A 92 6.49 10.00 -9.01
N ALA A 93 7.31 9.06 -8.55
CA ALA A 93 8.65 8.84 -9.10
C ALA A 93 8.61 8.40 -10.58
N ILE A 94 7.69 7.48 -10.93
CA ILE A 94 7.46 7.04 -12.32
C ILE A 94 7.01 8.22 -13.19
N TRP A 95 6.11 9.06 -12.69
CA TRP A 95 5.64 10.23 -13.44
C TRP A 95 6.74 11.26 -13.69
N VAL A 96 7.53 11.58 -12.66
CA VAL A 96 8.68 12.49 -12.80
C VAL A 96 9.70 11.94 -13.80
N ALA A 97 9.99 10.63 -13.74
CA ALA A 97 10.88 9.96 -14.69
C ALA A 97 10.38 10.04 -16.15
N GLY A 98 9.07 10.05 -16.39
CA GLY A 98 8.50 10.21 -17.73
C GLY A 98 8.58 11.63 -18.30
N ILE A 99 8.60 12.67 -17.44
CA ILE A 99 8.68 14.08 -17.87
C ILE A 99 10.13 14.50 -18.16
N LEU A 100 11.09 13.88 -17.49
CA LEU A 100 12.51 14.16 -17.70
C LEU A 100 12.90 13.88 -19.16
N PRO A 101 13.69 14.76 -19.80
CA PRO A 101 14.10 14.57 -21.18
C PRO A 101 14.93 13.28 -21.30
N PRO A 102 14.60 12.40 -22.26
CA PRO A 102 15.36 11.17 -22.47
C PRO A 102 16.78 11.51 -22.93
N ALA A 103 17.75 10.75 -22.45
CA ALA A 103 19.12 10.83 -22.97
C ALA A 103 19.17 10.32 -24.42
N ASP A 104 20.07 10.87 -25.24
CA ASP A 104 20.21 10.51 -26.67
C ASP A 104 20.47 9.01 -26.89
N VAL A 105 21.10 8.35 -25.92
CA VAL A 105 21.41 6.90 -25.92
C VAL A 105 20.23 6.02 -25.50
N TRP A 106 19.11 6.59 -25.08
CA TRP A 106 17.96 5.86 -24.54
C TRP A 106 16.72 6.03 -25.43
N PRO A 107 16.46 5.09 -26.38
CA PRO A 107 15.42 5.25 -27.40
C PRO A 107 14.00 4.84 -26.94
N TYR A 108 13.80 4.48 -25.67
CA TYR A 108 12.59 3.78 -25.21
C TYR A 108 11.50 4.69 -24.63
N GLN A 109 11.57 6.01 -24.81
CA GLN A 109 10.60 6.98 -24.28
C GLN A 109 9.15 6.64 -24.67
N LYS A 110 8.88 6.35 -25.96
CA LYS A 110 7.52 6.00 -26.41
C LYS A 110 6.98 4.73 -25.75
N ALA A 111 7.84 3.73 -25.51
CA ALA A 111 7.45 2.51 -24.83
C ALA A 111 7.19 2.74 -23.34
N TYR A 112 8.00 3.60 -22.71
CA TYR A 112 7.80 4.06 -21.34
C TYR A 112 6.44 4.74 -21.19
N ASP A 113 6.12 5.71 -22.06
CA ASP A 113 4.84 6.43 -22.01
C ASP A 113 3.64 5.52 -22.34
N ALA A 114 3.80 4.54 -23.22
CA ALA A 114 2.72 3.59 -23.53
C ALA A 114 2.39 2.67 -22.34
N VAL A 115 3.40 2.23 -21.58
CA VAL A 115 3.23 1.28 -20.46
C VAL A 115 2.96 2.00 -19.15
N LEU A 116 3.70 3.07 -18.88
CA LEU A 116 3.70 3.81 -17.61
C LEU A 116 3.04 5.19 -17.73
N GLY A 117 2.72 5.70 -18.93
CA GLY A 117 2.09 7.02 -19.08
C GLY A 117 0.66 7.12 -18.54
N ASN A 118 0.04 6.01 -18.14
CA ASN A 118 -1.26 6.00 -17.44
C ASN A 118 -1.15 6.42 -15.94
N THR A 119 0.06 6.73 -15.49
CA THR A 119 0.41 7.16 -14.12
C THR A 119 -0.38 8.39 -13.62
N PRO A 120 -0.74 9.41 -14.42
CA PRO A 120 -1.52 10.56 -13.93
C PRO A 120 -2.86 10.15 -13.30
N ARG A 121 -3.53 9.13 -13.87
CA ARG A 121 -4.78 8.57 -13.33
C ARG A 121 -4.56 7.91 -11.96
N LEU A 122 -3.43 7.24 -11.76
CA LEU A 122 -3.06 6.65 -10.48
C LEU A 122 -2.81 7.74 -9.42
N ILE A 123 -2.14 8.84 -9.80
CA ILE A 123 -1.92 9.98 -8.91
C ILE A 123 -3.25 10.62 -8.51
N THR A 124 -4.18 10.83 -9.46
CA THR A 124 -5.47 11.45 -9.14
C THR A 124 -6.29 10.58 -8.19
N ALA A 125 -6.31 9.27 -8.42
CA ALA A 125 -6.98 8.33 -7.53
C ALA A 125 -6.38 8.35 -6.11
N SER A 126 -5.05 8.39 -5.99
CA SER A 126 -4.35 8.49 -4.71
C SER A 126 -4.53 9.86 -4.04
N PHE A 127 -4.60 10.96 -4.77
CA PHE A 127 -4.89 12.26 -4.16
C PHE A 127 -6.30 12.29 -3.56
N LEU A 128 -7.29 11.78 -4.29
CA LEU A 128 -8.68 11.70 -3.81
C LEU A 128 -8.83 10.75 -2.61
N ALA A 129 -8.17 9.60 -2.62
CA ALA A 129 -8.19 8.68 -1.49
C ALA A 129 -7.47 9.24 -0.25
N TYR A 130 -6.42 10.06 -0.42
CA TYR A 130 -5.80 10.81 0.69
C TYR A 130 -6.80 11.78 1.32
N LEU A 131 -7.47 12.62 0.50
CA LEU A 131 -8.50 13.55 0.95
C LEU A 131 -9.60 12.84 1.74
N VAL A 132 -10.21 11.80 1.15
CA VAL A 132 -11.28 11.02 1.80
C VAL A 132 -10.77 10.35 3.08
N GLY A 133 -9.53 9.86 3.06
CA GLY A 133 -8.83 9.26 4.17
C GLY A 133 -8.65 10.15 5.39
N GLU A 134 -8.06 11.31 5.15
CA GLU A 134 -7.75 12.30 6.16
C GLU A 134 -9.03 12.91 6.73
N PHE A 135 -10.04 13.18 5.88
CA PHE A 135 -11.37 13.57 6.34
C PHE A 135 -12.06 12.48 7.16
N SER A 136 -12.00 11.22 6.74
CA SER A 136 -12.60 10.12 7.51
C SER A 136 -11.92 9.93 8.86
N ASN A 137 -10.59 9.99 8.90
CA ASN A 137 -9.82 9.83 10.13
C ASN A 137 -10.04 11.00 11.11
N SER A 138 -10.00 12.24 10.62
CA SER A 138 -10.25 13.43 11.43
C SER A 138 -11.69 13.49 11.94
N PHE A 139 -12.67 13.10 11.12
CA PHE A 139 -14.07 13.00 11.52
C PHE A 139 -14.29 11.98 12.65
N VAL A 140 -13.70 10.78 12.53
CA VAL A 140 -13.79 9.75 13.58
C VAL A 140 -13.14 10.22 14.88
N LEU A 141 -11.98 10.89 14.81
CA LEU A 141 -11.30 11.46 15.97
C LEU A 141 -12.07 12.61 16.62
N ALA A 142 -12.74 13.46 15.83
CA ALA A 142 -13.60 14.52 16.36
C ALA A 142 -14.82 13.95 17.10
N ARG A 143 -15.38 12.83 16.63
CA ARG A 143 -16.52 12.14 17.26
C ARG A 143 -16.14 11.33 18.51
N LEU A 144 -14.87 10.93 18.65
CA LEU A 144 -14.35 10.20 19.82
C LEU A 144 -13.87 11.12 20.96
N LYS A 145 -13.75 12.43 20.73
CA LYS A 145 -13.39 13.43 21.75
C LYS A 145 -14.60 14.04 22.48
N ILE A 146 -15.82 13.57 22.17
CA ILE A 146 -17.07 13.93 22.86
C ILE A 146 -17.40 12.82 23.85
#